data_AF-A0A376W5Z8-F1
#
_entry.id   AF-A0A376W5Z8-F1
#
_cell.length_a   1.000
_cell.length_b   1.000
_cell.length_c   1.000
_cell.angle_alpha   90.00
_cell.angle_beta   90.00
_cell.angle_gamma   90.00
#
_symmetry.space_group_name_H-M   'P 1'
#
loop_
_entity.id
_entity.type
_entity.pdbx_description
1 polymer ?
#
loop_
_entity_poly.entity_id
_entity_poly.type
_entity_poly.pdbx_seq_one_letter_code
_entity_poly.pdbx_strand_id
1 'polypeptide(L)'
;MQILADLLNTIPAIDSTAMSRAQRHIDGLLKPVGSLGKLEVLAIQLAGMPGLNGIPHVGKKAVLVMCADHGVWEEGVAISPKEVTAIQAENMTRGTTGVCVLAEQAGANVHVIDVGIDTAEPIPGLSHACRTR
;
A
#
# COMPACT_ATOMS: atom_id res chain seq x y z
N MET A 1 5.05 15.23 16.76
CA MET A 1 4.10 14.95 15.68
C MET A 1 4.27 16.06 14.66
N GLN A 2 4.79 15.77 13.46
CA GLN A 2 4.78 16.77 12.39
C GLN A 2 3.31 17.08 12.07
N ILE A 3 2.98 18.36 11.90
CA ILE A 3 1.62 18.74 11.51
C ILE A 3 1.36 18.26 10.08
N LEU A 4 0.13 17.87 9.76
CA LEU A 4 -0.26 17.36 8.43
C LEU A 4 0.25 18.27 7.29
N ALA A 5 0.18 19.60 7.50
CA ALA A 5 0.64 20.60 6.55
C ALA A 5 2.13 20.45 6.20
N ASP A 6 3.00 20.21 7.20
CA ASP A 6 4.43 20.03 6.97
C ASP A 6 4.69 18.78 6.12
N LEU A 7 3.98 17.69 6.41
CA LEU A 7 4.14 16.44 5.65
C LEU A 7 3.71 16.61 4.20
N LEU A 8 2.59 17.30 3.95
CA LEU A 8 2.12 17.59 2.59
C LEU A 8 3.14 18.44 1.81
N ASN A 9 3.80 19.39 2.47
CA ASN A 9 4.84 20.22 1.86
C ASN A 9 6.12 19.45 1.53
N THR A 10 6.30 18.24 2.05
CA THR A 10 7.47 17.39 1.74
C THR A 10 7.27 16.50 0.51
N ILE A 11 6.05 16.44 -0.06
CA ILE A 11 5.76 15.62 -1.23
C ILE A 11 6.50 16.21 -2.45
N PRO A 12 7.53 15.53 -2.99
CA PRO A 12 8.31 16.09 -4.07
C PRO A 12 7.57 15.96 -5.39
N ALA A 13 7.83 16.90 -6.31
CA ALA A 13 7.41 16.76 -7.70
C ALA A 13 8.14 15.56 -8.36
N ILE A 14 7.54 15.02 -9.42
CA ILE A 14 8.15 13.97 -10.23
C ILE A 14 9.42 14.49 -10.95
N ASP A 15 10.46 13.68 -11.07
CA ASP A 15 11.67 14.02 -11.84
C ASP A 15 11.45 13.76 -13.34
N SER A 16 11.03 14.79 -14.07
CA SER A 16 10.81 14.75 -15.53
C SER A 16 12.09 14.42 -16.31
N THR A 17 13.27 14.76 -15.78
CA THR A 17 14.54 14.45 -16.43
C THR A 17 14.86 12.96 -16.30
N ALA A 18 14.62 12.36 -15.12
CA ALA A 18 14.72 10.92 -14.93
C ALA A 18 13.74 10.15 -15.82
N MET A 19 12.48 10.59 -15.89
CA MET A 19 11.49 10.01 -16.80
C MET A 19 11.96 10.06 -18.27
N SER A 20 12.50 11.20 -18.72
CA SER A 20 13.02 11.35 -20.09
C SER A 20 14.26 10.48 -20.37
N ARG A 21 15.12 10.25 -19.36
CA ARG A 21 16.23 9.30 -19.47
C ARG A 21 15.72 7.86 -19.58
N ALA A 22 14.73 7.48 -18.76
CA ALA A 22 14.12 6.16 -18.78
C ALA A 22 13.42 5.86 -20.11
N GLN A 23 12.64 6.81 -20.66
CA GLN A 23 12.01 6.68 -21.98
C GLN A 23 13.05 6.41 -23.08
N ARG A 24 14.10 7.24 -23.17
CA ARG A 24 15.18 7.06 -24.16
C ARG A 24 15.87 5.70 -24.02
N HIS A 25 16.09 5.24 -22.79
CA HIS A 25 16.68 3.92 -22.55
C HIS A 25 15.75 2.80 -23.04
N ILE A 26 14.47 2.85 -22.67
CA ILE A 26 13.47 1.85 -23.01
C ILE A 26 13.21 1.79 -24.53
N ASP A 27 13.20 2.93 -25.21
CA ASP A 27 13.04 3.01 -26.68
C ASP A 27 14.26 2.42 -27.43
N GLY A 28 15.44 2.44 -26.81
CA GLY A 28 16.66 1.86 -27.35
C GLY A 28 16.84 0.36 -27.10
N LEU A 29 15.91 -0.30 -26.37
CA LEU A 29 15.96 -1.74 -26.14
C LEU A 29 15.60 -2.50 -27.43
N LEU A 30 16.02 -3.78 -27.50
CA LEU A 30 15.75 -4.67 -28.64
C LEU A 30 14.29 -5.13 -28.67
N LYS A 31 13.39 -4.20 -28.96
CA LYS A 31 11.95 -4.38 -29.12
C LYS A 31 11.42 -3.29 -30.04
N PRO A 32 10.30 -3.48 -30.76
CA PRO A 32 9.62 -2.35 -31.39
C PRO A 32 9.26 -1.29 -30.33
N VAL A 33 9.45 -0.02 -30.65
CA VAL A 33 9.13 1.10 -29.75
C VAL A 33 7.67 0.99 -29.30
N GLY A 34 7.42 1.09 -27.99
CA GLY A 34 6.08 0.99 -27.40
C GLY A 34 5.46 -0.41 -27.33
N SER A 35 6.13 -1.47 -27.83
CA SER A 35 5.55 -2.83 -27.89
C SER A 35 5.22 -3.47 -26.55
N LEU A 36 5.84 -3.02 -25.43
CA LEU A 36 5.49 -3.50 -24.09
C LEU A 36 4.39 -2.64 -23.42
N GLY A 37 3.91 -1.59 -24.10
CA GLY A 37 2.75 -0.78 -23.73
C GLY A 37 2.80 -0.27 -22.29
N LYS A 38 1.83 -0.68 -21.46
CA LYS A 38 1.70 -0.23 -20.05
C LYS A 38 2.93 -0.50 -19.20
N LEU A 39 3.71 -1.53 -19.52
CA LEU A 39 4.92 -1.85 -18.76
C LEU A 39 5.99 -0.77 -18.95
N GLU A 40 6.10 -0.19 -20.15
CA GLU A 40 7.02 0.92 -20.44
C GLU A 40 6.59 2.17 -19.66
N VAL A 41 5.29 2.49 -19.71
CA VAL A 41 4.70 3.62 -18.99
C VAL A 41 4.96 3.51 -17.49
N LEU A 42 4.76 2.32 -16.91
CA LEU A 42 5.00 2.08 -15.48
C LEU A 42 6.49 2.23 -15.12
N ALA A 43 7.41 1.70 -15.94
CA ALA A 43 8.84 1.82 -15.69
C ALA A 43 9.31 3.29 -15.72
N ILE A 44 8.78 4.10 -16.66
CA ILE A 44 9.07 5.53 -16.75
C ILE A 44 8.51 6.28 -15.55
N GLN A 45 7.28 5.98 -15.13
CA GLN A 45 6.67 6.58 -13.94
C GLN A 45 7.49 6.30 -12.68
N LEU A 46 7.94 5.05 -12.48
CA LEU A 46 8.78 4.67 -11.34
C LEU A 46 10.13 5.40 -11.38
N ALA A 47 10.77 5.52 -12.55
CA ALA A 47 12.01 6.28 -12.69
C ALA A 47 11.83 7.77 -12.30
N GLY A 48 10.65 8.33 -12.50
CA GLY A 48 10.34 9.69 -12.09
C GLY A 48 10.17 9.88 -10.57
N MET A 49 9.95 8.83 -9.80
CA MET A 49 9.74 8.94 -8.35
C MET A 49 11.07 9.27 -7.65
N PRO A 50 11.22 10.44 -7.00
CA PRO A 50 12.51 10.87 -6.45
C PRO A 50 13.11 9.91 -5.42
N GLY A 51 12.26 9.23 -4.62
CA GLY A 51 12.70 8.20 -3.67
C GLY A 51 13.35 6.96 -4.31
N LEU A 52 13.22 6.77 -5.63
CA LEU A 52 13.85 5.69 -6.40
C LEU A 52 15.10 6.14 -7.18
N ASN A 53 15.49 7.42 -7.09
CA ASN A 53 16.72 7.94 -7.70
C ASN A 53 16.89 7.63 -9.20
N GLY A 54 15.80 7.58 -9.96
CA GLY A 54 15.85 7.31 -11.41
C GLY A 54 16.07 5.84 -11.79
N ILE A 55 16.27 4.93 -10.83
CA ILE A 55 16.48 3.50 -11.08
C ILE A 55 15.49 2.70 -10.24
N PRO A 56 14.51 2.00 -10.84
CA PRO A 56 13.40 1.39 -10.12
C PRO A 56 13.81 0.08 -9.39
N HIS A 57 14.56 0.20 -8.30
CA HIS A 57 14.90 -0.91 -7.40
C HIS A 57 13.77 -1.16 -6.40
N VAL A 58 12.83 -2.05 -6.74
CA VAL A 58 11.59 -2.30 -5.98
C VAL A 58 11.62 -3.61 -5.15
N GLY A 59 12.77 -3.93 -4.55
CA GLY A 59 12.97 -5.20 -3.83
C GLY A 59 12.15 -5.34 -2.55
N LYS A 60 12.01 -4.26 -1.77
CA LYS A 60 11.25 -4.24 -0.50
C LYS A 60 9.86 -3.65 -0.72
N LYS A 61 8.82 -4.45 -0.52
CA LYS A 61 7.43 -4.06 -0.73
C LYS A 61 6.64 -4.28 0.56
N ALA A 62 5.63 -3.46 0.77
CA ALA A 62 4.75 -3.53 1.93
C ALA A 62 3.30 -3.24 1.53
N VAL A 63 2.37 -3.99 2.12
CA VAL A 63 0.93 -3.74 2.07
C VAL A 63 0.50 -3.36 3.48
N LEU A 64 -0.07 -2.17 3.63
CA LEU A 64 -0.60 -1.69 4.90
C LEU A 64 -2.11 -1.88 4.86
N VAL A 65 -2.64 -2.75 5.73
CA VAL A 65 -4.08 -3.01 5.84
C VAL A 65 -4.60 -2.27 7.05
N MET A 66 -5.43 -1.25 6.82
CA MET A 66 -6.07 -0.46 7.87
C MET A 66 -7.43 -1.08 8.21
N CYS A 67 -7.62 -1.48 9.46
CA CYS A 67 -8.83 -2.14 9.93
C CYS A 67 -9.60 -1.21 10.87
N ALA A 68 -10.90 -1.02 10.58
CA ALA A 68 -11.81 -0.23 11.40
C ALA A 68 -13.25 -0.71 11.22
N ASP A 69 -14.07 -0.54 12.26
CA ASP A 69 -15.51 -0.68 12.16
C ASP A 69 -16.18 0.67 11.88
N HIS A 70 -17.41 0.62 11.38
CA HIS A 70 -18.16 1.80 10.98
C HIS A 70 -19.50 1.84 11.69
N GLY A 71 -19.83 2.97 12.34
CA GLY A 71 -21.09 3.13 13.06
C GLY A 71 -22.34 2.99 12.19
N VAL A 72 -22.26 3.29 10.89
CA VAL A 72 -23.36 3.12 9.92
C VAL A 72 -23.78 1.65 9.76
N TRP A 73 -23.00 0.69 10.28
CA TRP A 73 -23.38 -0.72 10.30
C TRP A 73 -24.73 -0.94 11.00
N GLU A 74 -25.05 -0.16 12.04
CA GLU A 74 -26.33 -0.25 12.78
C GLU A 74 -27.56 0.05 11.90
N GLU A 75 -27.37 0.73 10.76
CA GLU A 75 -28.44 1.04 9.80
C GLU A 75 -28.75 -0.15 8.85
N GLY A 76 -28.10 -1.31 9.06
CA GLY A 76 -28.39 -2.54 8.30
C GLY A 76 -27.87 -2.52 6.85
N VAL A 77 -26.86 -1.68 6.54
CA VAL A 77 -26.30 -1.54 5.19
C VAL A 77 -25.26 -2.62 4.82
N ALA A 78 -24.82 -3.41 5.80
CA ALA A 78 -23.79 -4.44 5.61
C ALA A 78 -24.38 -5.86 5.63
N ILE A 79 -23.87 -6.73 4.75
CA ILE A 79 -24.30 -8.13 4.66
C ILE A 79 -23.66 -9.05 5.70
N SER A 80 -22.55 -8.63 6.29
CA SER A 80 -21.75 -9.42 7.23
C SER A 80 -21.93 -8.89 8.65
N PRO A 81 -21.85 -9.76 9.68
CA PRO A 81 -21.78 -9.33 11.08
C PRO A 81 -20.61 -8.38 11.33
N LYS A 82 -20.78 -7.43 12.26
CA LYS A 82 -19.76 -6.42 12.62
C LYS A 82 -18.44 -7.05 13.08
N GLU A 83 -18.54 -8.11 13.89
CA GLU A 83 -17.39 -8.84 14.46
C GLU A 83 -16.42 -9.42 13.41
N VAL A 84 -16.85 -9.55 12.15
CA VAL A 84 -16.01 -10.05 11.06
C VAL A 84 -14.76 -9.18 10.87
N THR A 85 -14.83 -7.88 11.16
CA THR A 85 -13.66 -6.98 11.11
C THR A 85 -12.54 -7.48 12.02
N ALA A 86 -12.85 -7.75 13.29
CA ALA A 86 -11.91 -8.25 14.28
C ALA A 86 -11.38 -9.65 13.93
N ILE A 87 -12.29 -10.55 13.54
CA ILE A 87 -11.93 -11.93 13.16
C ILE A 87 -10.96 -11.92 11.95
N GLN A 88 -11.21 -11.08 10.95
CA GLN A 88 -10.35 -11.00 9.78
C GLN A 88 -9.01 -10.33 10.08
N ALA A 89 -8.99 -9.33 10.96
CA ALA A 89 -7.75 -8.75 11.45
C ALA A 89 -6.87 -9.81 12.13
N GLU A 90 -7.44 -10.64 13.01
CA GLU A 90 -6.74 -11.77 13.65
C GLU A 90 -6.28 -12.82 12.62
N ASN A 91 -7.11 -13.16 11.63
CA ASN A 91 -6.69 -14.07 10.57
C ASN A 91 -5.51 -13.52 9.74
N MET A 92 -5.39 -12.19 9.59
CA MET A 92 -4.24 -11.59 8.92
C MET A 92 -2.97 -11.70 9.77
N THR A 93 -3.04 -11.60 11.10
CA THR A 93 -1.86 -11.82 11.97
C THR A 93 -1.37 -13.26 11.90
N ARG A 94 -2.27 -14.20 11.60
CA ARG A 94 -1.97 -15.61 11.33
C ARG A 94 -1.49 -15.90 9.90
N GLY A 95 -1.53 -14.93 9.00
CA GLY A 95 -1.09 -15.10 7.61
C GLY A 95 -2.05 -15.88 6.72
N THR A 96 -3.29 -16.14 7.15
CA THR A 96 -4.19 -17.09 6.45
C THR A 96 -5.19 -16.43 5.49
N THR A 97 -5.17 -15.10 5.36
CA THR A 97 -6.11 -14.40 4.48
C THR A 97 -5.60 -14.32 3.04
N GLY A 98 -6.50 -13.99 2.11
CA GLY A 98 -6.16 -13.80 0.70
C GLY A 98 -5.04 -12.77 0.47
N VAL A 99 -5.05 -11.65 1.21
CA VAL A 99 -3.99 -10.64 1.07
C VAL A 99 -2.64 -11.17 1.55
N CYS A 100 -2.61 -12.00 2.60
CA CYS A 100 -1.37 -12.58 3.12
C CYS A 100 -0.72 -13.51 2.10
N VAL A 101 -1.48 -14.44 1.52
CA VAL A 101 -0.94 -15.41 0.55
C VAL A 101 -0.51 -14.74 -0.77
N LEU A 102 -1.25 -13.73 -1.23
CA LEU A 102 -0.88 -12.98 -2.44
C LEU A 102 0.33 -12.08 -2.21
N ALA A 103 0.42 -11.44 -1.03
CA ALA A 103 1.56 -10.61 -0.68
C ALA A 103 2.83 -11.45 -0.54
N GLU A 104 2.76 -12.62 0.09
CA GLU A 104 3.86 -13.58 0.17
C GLU A 104 4.35 -13.98 -1.23
N GLN A 105 3.42 -14.36 -2.13
CA GLN A 105 3.75 -14.71 -3.51
C GLN A 105 4.42 -13.55 -4.27
N ALA A 106 4.02 -12.30 -4.01
CA ALA A 106 4.59 -11.10 -4.61
C ALA A 106 5.88 -10.59 -3.91
N GLY A 107 6.32 -11.25 -2.82
CA GLY A 107 7.47 -10.83 -2.01
C GLY A 107 7.24 -9.49 -1.29
N ALA A 108 6.03 -9.28 -0.76
CA ALA A 108 5.63 -8.11 0.01
C ALA A 108 5.28 -8.46 1.45
N ASN A 109 5.66 -7.61 2.39
CA ASN A 109 5.25 -7.74 3.80
C ASN A 109 3.83 -7.22 3.98
N VAL A 110 3.03 -7.85 4.85
CA VAL A 110 1.72 -7.33 5.26
C VAL A 110 1.82 -6.74 6.66
N HIS A 111 1.39 -5.49 6.80
CA HIS A 111 1.28 -4.80 8.09
C HIS A 111 -0.21 -4.55 8.36
N VAL A 112 -0.74 -5.24 9.37
CA VAL A 112 -2.14 -5.08 9.79
C VAL A 112 -2.19 -4.03 10.90
N ILE A 113 -2.99 -3.00 10.67
CA ILE A 113 -3.04 -1.81 11.50
C ILE A 113 -4.48 -1.60 11.95
N ASP A 114 -4.70 -1.69 13.25
CA ASP A 114 -5.94 -1.30 13.88
C ASP A 114 -5.98 0.23 14.00
N VAL A 115 -6.96 0.83 13.33
CA VAL A 115 -7.25 2.27 13.37
C VAL A 115 -8.62 2.57 13.99
N GLY A 116 -9.37 1.55 14.44
CA GLY A 116 -10.71 1.73 14.99
C GLY A 116 -11.61 0.50 14.93
N ILE A 117 -11.09 -0.70 15.18
CA ILE A 117 -11.93 -1.92 15.30
C ILE A 117 -12.74 -1.83 16.61
N ASP A 118 -14.03 -2.11 16.53
CA ASP A 118 -14.94 -2.13 17.68
C ASP A 118 -14.78 -3.42 18.49
N THR A 119 -13.73 -3.47 19.31
CA THR A 119 -13.39 -4.60 20.19
C THR A 119 -13.06 -4.13 21.59
N ALA A 120 -13.42 -4.93 22.59
CA ALA A 120 -13.14 -4.60 23.99
C ALA A 120 -11.64 -4.72 24.35
N GLU A 121 -10.95 -5.68 23.74
CA GLU A 121 -9.55 -5.99 24.01
C GLU A 121 -8.70 -5.87 22.74
N PRO A 122 -7.45 -5.38 22.84
CA PRO A 122 -6.53 -5.33 21.70
C PRO A 122 -6.26 -6.72 21.12
N ILE A 123 -6.32 -6.83 19.80
CA ILE A 123 -6.01 -8.08 19.10
C ILE A 123 -4.48 -8.27 19.03
N PRO A 124 -3.93 -9.38 19.57
CA PRO A 124 -2.48 -9.62 19.55
C PRO A 124 -1.89 -9.64 18.13
N GLY A 125 -0.75 -8.97 17.95
CA GLY A 125 -0.02 -8.94 16.67
C GLY A 125 -0.42 -7.82 15.71
N LEU A 126 -1.46 -7.04 16.03
CA LEU A 126 -1.78 -5.81 15.29
C LEU A 126 -0.97 -4.61 15.78
N SER A 127 -0.64 -3.72 14.83
CA SER A 127 -0.11 -2.38 15.16
C SER A 127 -1.29 -1.45 15.45
N HIS A 128 -1.27 -0.71 16.55
CA HIS A 128 -2.32 0.26 16.87
C HIS A 128 -1.89 1.68 16.50
N ALA A 129 -2.58 2.31 15.56
CA ALA A 129 -2.25 3.67 15.12
C ALA A 129 -2.89 4.76 15.98
N CYS A 130 -4.01 4.45 16.65
CA CYS A 130 -4.75 5.41 17.47
C CYS A 130 -5.01 4.81 18.86
N ARG A 131 -4.31 5.29 19.89
CA ARG A 131 -4.72 5.09 21.29
C ARG A 131 -5.45 6.35 21.77
N THR A 132 -6.66 6.56 21.29
CA THR A 132 -7.60 7.47 21.95
C THR A 132 -8.51 6.63 22.83
N ARG A 133 -8.13 6.49 24.11
CA ARG A 133 -9.14 6.39 25.16
C ARG A 133 -9.67 7.79 25.43
#